data_AF-A0A607GZZ9-F1
#
_entry.id   AF-A0A607GZZ9-F1
#
_cell.length_a   1.000
_cell.length_b   1.000
_cell.length_c   1.000
_cell.angle_alpha   90.00
_cell.angle_beta   90.00
_cell.angle_gamma   90.00
#
_symmetry.space_group_name_H-M   'P 1'
#
loop_
_entity.id
_entity.type
_entity.pdbx_description
1 polymer ?
#
loop_
_entity_poly.entity_id
_entity_poly.type
_entity_poly.pdbx_seq_one_letter_code
_entity_poly.pdbx_strand_id
1 'polypeptide(L)'
;MAEHDITPEVTISKTQRRYKVGYVSARHVNSKTCMTTYYSQHPSLHLKGDWLKEAGFDTGCGVTVKISQGCIVLMADNNEVQELREQLYQVRQVVKGIKETVV
;
A
#
# COMPACT_ATOMS: atom_id res chain seq x y z
N MET A 1 -22.90 -12.66 35.65
CA MET A 1 -22.14 -13.50 34.71
C MET A 1 -22.15 -12.73 33.40
N ALA A 2 -21.06 -12.03 33.07
CA ALA A 2 -20.97 -11.28 31.82
C ALA A 2 -20.41 -12.23 30.76
N GLU A 3 -21.19 -12.50 29.72
CA GLU A 3 -20.74 -13.24 28.54
C GLU A 3 -19.77 -12.33 27.78
N HIS A 4 -18.52 -12.75 27.69
CA HIS A 4 -17.55 -12.12 26.81
C HIS A 4 -17.78 -12.66 25.40
N ASP A 5 -18.33 -11.82 24.52
CA ASP A 5 -18.35 -12.07 23.07
C ASP A 5 -16.92 -12.22 22.56
N ILE A 6 -16.49 -13.46 22.37
CA ILE A 6 -15.22 -13.78 21.71
C ILE A 6 -15.45 -13.52 20.22
N THR A 7 -14.92 -12.40 19.72
CA THR A 7 -14.87 -12.13 18.28
C THR A 7 -14.17 -13.30 17.58
N PRO A 8 -14.74 -13.85 16.49
CA PRO A 8 -14.19 -15.04 15.85
C PRO A 8 -12.80 -14.75 15.28
N GLU A 9 -11.83 -15.56 15.69
CA GLU A 9 -10.49 -15.57 15.15
C GLU A 9 -10.58 -15.92 13.65
N VAL A 10 -10.24 -14.96 12.79
CA VAL A 10 -10.32 -15.11 11.33
C VAL A 10 -9.38 -16.23 10.90
N THR A 11 -9.94 -17.41 10.62
CA THR A 11 -9.17 -18.59 10.27
C THR A 11 -8.82 -18.53 8.78
N ILE A 12 -7.57 -18.17 8.46
CA ILE A 12 -7.11 -18.07 7.07
C ILE A 12 -7.07 -19.47 6.43
N SER A 13 -7.95 -19.71 5.47
CA SER A 13 -8.17 -21.04 4.87
C SER A 13 -6.97 -21.61 4.10
N LYS A 14 -6.05 -20.76 3.64
CA LYS A 14 -4.77 -21.15 3.01
C LYS A 14 -3.68 -20.12 3.31
N THR A 15 -2.58 -20.57 3.90
CA THR A 15 -1.45 -19.73 4.32
C THR A 15 -0.42 -19.48 3.22
N GLN A 16 -0.41 -20.28 2.15
CA GLN A 16 0.56 -20.18 1.06
C GLN A 16 -0.10 -20.22 -0.32
N ARG A 17 0.35 -19.34 -1.23
CA ARG A 17 -0.09 -19.28 -2.64
C ARG A 17 1.11 -19.06 -3.55
N ARG A 18 1.15 -19.72 -4.70
CA ARG A 18 2.24 -19.62 -5.69
C ARG A 18 1.84 -18.68 -6.82
N TYR A 19 2.61 -17.61 -7.00
CA TYR A 19 2.43 -16.64 -8.08
C TYR A 19 3.63 -16.66 -9.03
N LYS A 20 3.44 -16.16 -10.24
CA LYS A 20 4.52 -15.86 -11.18
C LYS A 20 4.63 -14.34 -11.32
N VAL A 21 5.86 -13.85 -11.37
CA VAL A 21 6.14 -12.44 -11.68
C VAL A 21 5.79 -12.21 -13.15
N GLY A 22 4.92 -11.24 -13.39
CA GLY A 22 4.60 -10.74 -14.73
C GLY A 22 5.40 -9.48 -15.06
N TYR A 23 4.96 -8.73 -16.06
CA TYR A 23 5.52 -7.43 -16.41
C TYR A 23 4.42 -6.41 -16.71
N VAL A 24 4.76 -5.13 -16.55
CA VAL A 24 3.95 -3.99 -17.01
C VAL A 24 4.76 -3.20 -18.03
N SER A 25 4.10 -2.80 -19.12
CA SER A 25 4.71 -1.95 -20.15
C SER A 25 4.41 -0.47 -19.87
N ALA A 26 5.45 0.36 -19.79
CA ALA A 26 5.32 1.81 -19.72
C ALA A 26 5.63 2.42 -21.09
N ARG A 27 4.72 3.27 -21.58
CA ARG A 27 4.91 4.03 -22.82
C ARG A 27 5.63 5.33 -22.52
N HIS A 28 6.70 5.62 -23.27
CA HIS A 28 7.41 6.88 -23.19
C HIS A 28 7.01 7.78 -24.35
N VAL A 29 6.61 9.01 -24.04
CA VAL A 29 6.10 9.98 -25.00
C VAL A 29 6.93 11.24 -24.92
N ASN A 30 7.31 11.77 -26.08
CA ASN A 30 7.95 13.06 -26.17
C ASN A 30 6.92 14.15 -25.89
N SER A 31 7.14 14.98 -24.86
CA SER A 31 6.19 16.02 -24.46
C SER A 31 5.99 17.14 -25.48
N LYS A 32 6.95 17.35 -26.39
CA LYS A 32 6.90 18.39 -27.43
C LYS A 32 6.18 17.93 -28.69
N THR A 33 6.42 16.68 -29.10
CA THR A 33 5.87 16.14 -30.35
C THR A 33 4.66 15.23 -30.13
N CYS A 34 4.35 14.90 -28.88
CA CYS A 34 3.35 13.91 -28.47
C CYS A 34 3.54 12.52 -29.12
N MET A 35 4.71 12.27 -29.73
CA MET A 35 5.02 10.99 -30.37
C MET A 35 5.61 10.01 -29.37
N THR A 36 5.31 8.73 -29.58
CA THR A 36 5.92 7.64 -28.80
C THR A 36 7.35 7.45 -29.21
N THR A 37 8.24 7.44 -28.22
CA THR A 37 9.66 7.19 -28.44
C THR A 37 9.95 5.70 -28.31
N TYR A 38 9.53 5.08 -27.21
CA TYR A 38 9.71 3.66 -26.96
C TYR A 38 8.80 3.15 -25.84
N TYR A 39 8.87 1.84 -25.58
CA TYR A 39 8.23 1.18 -24.45
C TYR A 39 9.28 0.54 -23.54
N SER A 40 9.12 0.64 -22.23
CA SER A 40 9.92 -0.12 -21.26
C SER A 40 9.06 -1.17 -20.55
N GLN A 41 9.68 -2.25 -20.09
CA GLN A 41 9.03 -3.30 -19.33
C GLN A 41 9.58 -3.30 -17.90
N HIS A 42 8.68 -3.43 -16.91
CA HIS A 42 9.05 -3.52 -15.50
C HIS A 42 8.42 -4.77 -14.88
N PRO A 43 9.14 -5.52 -14.02
CA PRO A 43 8.56 -6.65 -13.31
C PRO A 43 7.36 -6.22 -12.46
N SER A 44 6.32 -7.05 -12.45
CA SER A 44 5.09 -6.80 -11.68
C SER A 44 4.62 -8.06 -10.96
N LEU A 45 4.32 -7.94 -9.68
CA LEU A 45 3.75 -9.01 -8.87
C LEU A 45 2.31 -8.65 -8.51
N HIS A 46 1.34 -9.39 -9.06
CA HIS A 46 -0.08 -9.14 -8.85
C HIS A 46 -0.64 -10.11 -7.80
N LEU A 47 -1.02 -9.56 -6.64
CA LEU A 47 -1.75 -10.28 -5.60
C LEU A 47 -3.24 -9.92 -5.70
N LYS A 48 -4.11 -10.93 -5.75
CA LYS A 48 -5.57 -10.74 -5.80
C LYS A 48 -6.30 -11.89 -5.09
N GLY A 49 -7.44 -11.56 -4.50
CA GLY A 49 -8.42 -12.50 -3.94
C GLY A 49 -8.86 -12.09 -2.54
N ASP A 50 -9.98 -12.65 -2.09
CA ASP A 50 -10.61 -12.30 -0.80
C ASP A 50 -9.70 -12.62 0.40
N TRP A 51 -8.77 -13.55 0.23
CA TRP A 51 -7.74 -13.88 1.22
C TRP A 51 -6.82 -12.71 1.60
N LEU A 52 -6.70 -11.68 0.75
CA LEU A 52 -5.97 -10.46 1.13
C LEU A 52 -6.70 -9.72 2.25
N LYS A 53 -8.04 -9.63 2.15
CA LYS A 53 -8.88 -9.03 3.18
C LYS A 53 -8.86 -9.87 4.47
N GLU A 54 -8.91 -11.20 4.35
CA GLU A 54 -8.73 -12.11 5.50
C GLU A 54 -7.37 -11.90 6.21
N ALA A 55 -6.34 -11.56 5.45
CA ALA A 55 -4.99 -11.27 5.96
C ALA A 55 -4.80 -9.81 6.42
N GLY A 56 -5.87 -8.99 6.46
CA GLY A 56 -5.83 -7.60 6.93
C GLY A 56 -5.49 -6.57 5.85
N PHE A 57 -5.34 -6.95 4.58
CA PHE A 57 -5.13 -6.05 3.45
C PHE A 57 -6.46 -5.64 2.83
N ASP A 58 -7.28 -4.89 3.57
CA ASP A 58 -8.55 -4.36 3.05
C ASP A 58 -8.31 -3.16 2.10
N THR A 59 -9.34 -2.78 1.35
CA THR A 59 -9.28 -1.67 0.41
C THR A 59 -9.02 -0.34 1.13
N GLY A 60 -8.02 0.41 0.68
CA GLY A 60 -7.63 1.69 1.28
C GLY A 60 -6.66 1.58 2.47
N CYS A 61 -6.31 0.36 2.89
CA CYS A 61 -5.26 0.13 3.89
C CYS A 61 -3.89 0.52 3.34
N GLY A 62 -3.11 1.29 4.11
CA GLY A 62 -1.70 1.51 3.83
C GLY A 62 -0.91 0.20 3.89
N VAL A 63 0.07 0.02 3.01
CA VAL A 63 0.93 -1.17 3.01
C VAL A 63 2.39 -0.76 3.03
N THR A 64 3.12 -1.25 4.02
CA THR A 64 4.57 -1.11 4.10
C THR A 64 5.24 -2.33 3.46
N VAL A 65 6.15 -2.08 2.52
CA VAL A 65 6.94 -3.11 1.84
C VAL A 65 8.38 -3.08 2.35
N LYS A 66 8.82 -4.17 2.98
CA LYS A 66 10.22 -4.38 3.36
C LYS A 66 10.90 -5.28 2.33
N ILE A 67 12.05 -4.84 1.83
CA ILE A 67 12.79 -5.52 0.76
C ILE A 67 14.13 -6.01 1.30
N SER A 68 14.42 -7.27 1.02
CA SER A 68 15.71 -7.91 1.27
C SER A 68 16.10 -8.79 0.08
N GLN A 69 17.35 -9.26 0.02
CA GLN A 69 17.78 -10.10 -1.07
C GLN A 69 16.95 -11.40 -1.12
N GLY A 70 16.19 -11.59 -2.20
CA GLY A 70 15.35 -12.78 -2.41
C GLY A 70 14.04 -12.81 -1.63
N CYS A 71 13.70 -11.77 -0.85
CA CYS A 71 12.48 -11.76 -0.05
C CYS A 71 11.84 -10.36 0.02
N ILE A 72 10.52 -10.33 -0.16
CA ILE A 72 9.67 -9.14 0.00
C ILE A 72 8.66 -9.46 1.09
N VAL A 73 8.58 -8.60 2.11
CA VAL A 73 7.60 -8.71 3.19
C VAL A 73 6.61 -7.56 3.06
N LEU A 74 5.33 -7.90 2.94
CA LEU A 74 4.21 -6.96 2.90
C LEU A 74 3.57 -6.92 4.30
N MET A 75 3.38 -5.72 4.84
CA MET A 75 2.73 -5.51 6.12
C MET A 75 1.63 -4.48 5.94
N ALA A 76 0.40 -4.81 6.36
CA ALA A 76 -0.67 -3.84 6.46
C ALA A 76 -0.34 -2.83 7.57
N ASP A 77 -0.55 -1.55 7.30
CA ASP A 77 -0.43 -0.49 8.29
C ASP A 77 -1.67 -0.55 9.21
N ASN A 78 -1.49 -0.50 10.53
CA ASN A 78 -2.59 -0.46 11.48
C ASN A 78 -3.36 0.87 11.37
N ASN A 79 -4.68 0.86 11.58
CA ASN A 79 -5.54 2.04 11.50
C ASN A 79 -5.05 3.21 12.36
N GLU A 80 -4.55 2.95 13.57
CA GLU A 80 -4.00 3.99 14.47
C GLU A 80 -2.79 4.70 13.87
N VAL A 81 -1.90 3.96 13.19
CA VAL A 81 -0.72 4.52 12.52
C VAL A 81 -1.14 5.34 11.31
N GLN A 82 -2.21 4.93 10.62
CA GLN A 82 -2.78 5.67 9.49
C GLN A 82 -3.42 7.00 9.95
N GLU A 83 -4.28 6.96 10.98
CA GLU A 83 -4.88 8.16 11.57
C GLU A 83 -3.81 9.13 12.10
N LEU A 84 -2.78 8.62 12.78
CA LEU A 84 -1.69 9.44 13.29
C LEU A 84 -0.89 10.08 12.15
N ARG A 85 -0.67 9.38 11.03
CA ARG A 85 -0.02 9.96 9.84
C ARG A 85 -0.86 11.08 9.21
N GLU A 86 -2.17 10.90 9.14
CA GLU A 86 -3.09 11.92 8.63
C GLU A 86 -3.09 13.16 9.54
N GLN A 87 -3.14 12.96 10.86
CA GLN A 87 -3.04 14.05 11.83
C GLN A 87 -1.71 14.79 11.72
N LEU A 88 -0.58 14.07 11.62
CA LEU A 88 0.73 14.69 11.43
C LEU A 88 0.82 15.49 10.13
N TYR A 89 0.21 15.00 9.05
CA TYR A 89 0.16 15.73 7.79
C TYR A 89 -0.61 17.05 7.94
N GLN A 90 -1.79 17.02 8.56
CA GLN A 90 -2.60 18.22 8.84
C GLN A 90 -1.82 19.25 9.67
N VAL A 91 -1.22 18.82 10.78
CA VAL A 91 -0.43 19.69 11.66
C VAL A 91 0.74 20.31 10.91
N ARG A 92 1.43 19.53 10.06
CA ARG A 92 2.58 20.00 9.28
C ARG A 92 2.18 21.06 8.25
N GLN A 93 0.99 20.96 7.63
CA GLN A 93 0.47 21.98 6.72
C GLN A 93 0.15 23.28 7.47
N VAL A 94 -0.47 23.19 8.65
CA VAL A 94 -0.76 24.37 9.49
C VAL A 94 0.53 25.08 9.91
N VAL A 95 1.52 24.34 10.41
CA VAL A 95 2.83 24.90 10.79
C VAL A 95 3.54 25.56 9.62
N LYS A 96 3.44 24.97 8.42
CA LYS A 96 4.01 25.55 7.20
C LYS A 96 3.35 26.89 6.86
N GLY A 97 2.02 26.97 6.89
CA GLY A 97 1.28 28.20 6.62
C GLY A 97 1.59 29.32 7.62
N ILE A 98 1.72 28.98 8.91
CA ILE A 98 2.13 29.95 9.95
C ILE A 98 3.53 30.49 9.65
N LYS A 99 4.48 29.63 9.30
CA LYS A 99 5.84 30.05 8.94
C LYS A 99 5.88 30.99 7.73
N GLU A 100 5.04 30.76 6.72
CA GLU A 100 4.94 31.62 5.53
C GLU A 100 4.23 32.96 5.82
N THR A 101 3.47 33.07 6.91
CA THR A 101 2.76 34.31 7.28
C THR A 101 3.57 35.19 8.24
N VAL A 102 4.53 34.60 8.97
CA VAL A 102 5.35 35.28 9.98
C VAL A 102 6.70 35.77 9.44
N VAL A 103 7.10 35.35 8.24
CA VAL A 103 8.33 35.78 7.54
C VAL A 103 8.02 36.84 6.48
#